data_AF-A0A4S3PWB6-F1
#
_entry.id   AF-A0A4S3PWB6-F1
#
_cell.length_a   1.000
_cell.length_b   1.000
_cell.length_c   1.000
_cell.angle_alpha   90.00
_cell.angle_beta   90.00
_cell.angle_gamma   90.00
#
_symmetry.space_group_name_H-M   'P 1'
#
loop_
_entity.id
_entity.type
_entity.pdbx_description
1 polymer ?
#
loop_
_entity_poly.entity_id
_entity_poly.type
_entity_poly.pdbx_seq_one_letter_code
_entity_poly.pdbx_strand_id
1 'polypeptide(L)' 'MIKEDVLARVECPVCGHRLMDKGDNAAGPVQTKCTKCKRVWEIELATDKFKQVSGKPKARRKGDSASP' A
#
# COMPACT_ATOMS: atom_id res chain seq x y z
N MET A 1 -25.92 20.03 -6.60
CA MET A 1 -25.60 18.65 -7.04
C MET A 1 -24.30 18.26 -6.36
N ILE A 2 -24.37 17.47 -5.30
CA ILE A 2 -23.17 16.92 -4.66
C ILE A 2 -22.76 15.77 -5.59
N LYS A 3 -21.72 15.97 -6.40
CA LYS A 3 -21.13 14.86 -7.15
C LYS A 3 -20.60 13.90 -6.09
N GLU A 4 -21.20 12.73 -6.01
CA GLU A 4 -20.62 11.60 -5.27
C GLU A 4 -19.29 11.30 -5.94
N ASP A 5 -18.22 11.84 -5.38
CA ASP A 5 -16.86 11.59 -5.83
C ASP A 5 -16.61 10.09 -5.61
N VAL A 6 -16.49 9.31 -6.69
CA VAL A 6 -16.26 7.87 -6.59
C VAL A 6 -14.81 7.69 -6.15
N LEU A 7 -14.63 7.66 -4.83
CA LEU A 7 -13.32 7.44 -4.22
C LEU A 7 -12.97 5.95 -4.30
N ALA A 8 -12.04 5.61 -5.18
CA ALA A 8 -11.46 4.27 -5.26
C ALA A 8 -10.47 4.07 -4.10
N ARG A 9 -10.66 2.99 -3.34
CA ARG A 9 -9.78 2.64 -2.23
C ARG A 9 -8.54 1.93 -2.74
N VAL A 10 -7.37 2.47 -2.43
CA VAL A 10 -6.08 1.89 -2.79
C VAL A 10 -5.55 1.11 -1.60
N GLU A 11 -5.38 -0.20 -1.77
CA GLU A 11 -4.94 -1.10 -0.71
C GLU A 11 -3.50 -1.56 -0.91
N CYS A 12 -2.84 -1.96 0.18
CA CYS A 12 -1.49 -2.48 0.13
C CYS A 12 -1.49 -3.89 -0.46
N PRO A 13 -0.75 -4.14 -1.56
CA PRO A 13 -0.80 -5.42 -2.28
C PRO A 13 -0.27 -6.62 -1.48
N VAL A 14 0.37 -6.39 -0.33
CA VAL A 14 0.93 -7.46 0.49
C VAL A 14 0.14 -7.74 1.76
N CYS A 15 -0.60 -6.77 2.30
CA CYS A 15 -1.28 -6.96 3.58
C CYS A 15 -2.75 -6.52 3.59
N GLY A 16 -3.28 -6.06 2.45
CA GLY A 16 -4.65 -5.60 2.28
C GLY A 16 -4.99 -4.36 3.10
N HIS A 17 -4.01 -3.70 3.74
CA HIS A 17 -4.29 -2.50 4.52
C HIS A 17 -4.48 -1.30 3.58
N ARG A 18 -5.52 -0.50 3.82
CA ARG A 18 -5.77 0.75 3.10
C ARG A 18 -4.54 1.67 3.15
N LEU A 19 -4.12 2.14 1.99
CA LEU A 19 -3.01 3.07 1.83
C LEU A 19 -3.51 4.50 1.68
N MET A 20 -4.48 4.70 0.78
CA MET A 20 -5.12 5.99 0.52
C MET A 20 -6.44 5.75 -0.24
N ASP A 21 -7.20 6.82 -0.43
CA ASP A 21 -8.27 6.86 -1.43
C ASP A 21 -7.82 7.75 -2.58
N LYS A 22 -8.25 7.39 -3.79
CA LYS A 22 -8.02 8.19 -4.99
C LYS A 22 -9.37 8.56 -5.60
N GLY A 23 -9.52 9.79 -6.08
CA GLY A 23 -10.64 10.17 -6.94
C GLY A 23 -10.43 9.67 -8.37
N ASP A 24 -11.49 9.62 -9.18
CA ASP A 24 -11.45 9.11 -10.56
C ASP A 24 -10.41 9.79 -11.47
N ASN A 25 -10.14 11.07 -11.22
CA ASN A 25 -9.21 11.86 -12.05
C ASN A 25 -7.80 11.95 -11.47
N ALA A 26 -7.48 11.12 -10.47
CA ALA A 26 -6.15 11.13 -9.87
C ALA A 26 -5.12 10.50 -10.80
N ALA A 27 -4.06 11.25 -11.12
CA ALA A 27 -2.99 10.82 -12.01
C ALA A 27 -1.61 11.14 -11.41
N GLY A 28 -0.59 10.44 -11.89
CA GLY A 28 0.79 10.65 -11.51
C GLY A 28 1.31 9.69 -10.44
N PRO A 29 2.64 9.65 -10.26
CA PRO A 29 3.28 8.79 -9.28
C PRO A 29 3.14 9.38 -7.88
N VAL A 30 2.65 8.57 -6.94
CA VAL A 30 2.61 8.92 -5.52
C VAL A 30 3.36 7.90 -4.69
N GLN A 31 4.13 8.37 -3.72
CA GLN A 31 4.80 7.50 -2.78
C GLN A 31 4.01 7.43 -1.47
N THR A 32 3.64 6.22 -1.05
CA THR A 32 2.92 5.99 0.20
C THR A 32 3.54 4.87 1.02
N LYS A 33 3.49 5.03 2.33
CA LYS A 33 3.99 4.04 3.29
C LYS A 33 2.82 3.29 3.91
N CYS A 34 2.84 1.97 3.79
CA CYS A 34 1.92 1.11 4.50
C CYS A 34 2.18 1.19 6.01
N THR A 35 1.21 1.63 6.80
CA THR A 35 1.31 1.72 8.26
C THR A 35 1.42 0.34 8.93
N LYS A 36 0.86 -0.72 8.32
CA LYS A 36 0.85 -2.10 8.83
C LYS A 36 2.15 -2.87 8.54
N CYS A 37 2.49 -3.01 7.25
CA CYS A 37 3.69 -3.77 6.85
C CYS A 37 4.96 -2.90 6.74
N LYS A 38 4.85 -1.58 6.91
CA LYS A 38 5.95 -0.60 6.85
C LYS A 38 6.70 -0.54 5.51
N ARG A 39 6.17 -1.17 4.45
CA ARG A 39 6.67 -1.03 3.07
C ARG A 39 6.25 0.30 2.46
N VAL A 40 7.11 0.83 1.60
CA VAL A 40 6.88 2.04 0.83
C VAL A 40 6.65 1.67 -0.62
N TRP A 41 5.54 2.14 -1.16
CA TRP A 41 5.08 1.90 -2.52
C TRP A 41 5.06 3.20 -3.29
N GLU A 42 5.59 3.17 -4.51
CA GLU A 42 5.34 4.16 -5.55
C GLU A 42 4.18 3.62 -6.39
N ILE A 43 3.10 4.39 -6.46
CA ILE A 43 1.84 4.00 -7.10
C ILE A 43 1.57 4.99 -8.22
N GLU A 44 1.45 4.49 -9.45
CA GLU A 44 0.98 5.30 -10.58
C GLU A 44 -0.55 5.34 -10.55
N LEU A 45 -1.14 6.46 -10.11
CA LEU A 45 -2.58 6.56 -9.85
C LEU A 45 -3.45 6.34 -11.09
N ALA A 46 -2.91 6.66 -12.27
CA ALA A 46 -3.59 6.46 -13.55
C ALA A 46 -3.70 4.98 -13.96
N THR A 47 -2.81 4.11 -13.48
CA THR A 47 -2.74 2.70 -13.91
C THR A 47 -2.79 1.70 -12.77
N ASP A 48 -2.87 2.17 -11.52
CA ASP A 48 -2.77 1.37 -10.30
C ASP A 48 -1.53 0.46 -10.25
N LYS A 49 -0.45 0.87 -10.93
CA LYS A 49 0.80 0.11 -10.90
C LYS A 49 1.55 0.39 -9.61
N PHE A 50 1.88 -0.67 -8.88
CA PHE A 50 2.64 -0.61 -7.65
C PHE A 50 4.10 -0.99 -7.90
N LYS A 51 5.02 -0.13 -7.46
CA LYS A 51 6.45 -0.40 -7.41
C LYS A 51 6.92 -0.29 -5.97
N GLN A 52 7.54 -1.35 -5.46
CA GLN A 52 8.12 -1.30 -4.12
C GLN A 52 9.38 -0.44 -4.16
N VAL A 53 9.39 0.68 -3.43
CA VAL A 53 10.57 1.54 -3.33
C VAL A 53 11.43 1.14 -2.14
N SER A 54 10.81 0.87 -1.00
CA SER A 54 11.55 0.54 0.22
C SER A 54 10.71 -0.21 1.27
N GLY A 55 11.34 -0.50 2.41
CA GLY A 55 10.77 -1.25 3.51
C GLY A 55 11.15 -2.72 3.42
N LYS A 56 11.90 -3.18 4.43
CA LYS A 56 12.27 -4.59 4.55
C LYS A 56 10.98 -5.41 4.69
N PRO A 57 10.86 -6.59 4.04
CA PRO A 57 9.89 -7.58 4.47
C PRO A 57 10.06 -7.72 5.98
N LYS A 58 8.98 -7.67 6.77
CA LYS A 58 9.06 -8.16 8.16
C LYS A 58 9.56 -9.59 8.02
N ALA A 59 10.83 -9.83 8.36
CA ALA A 59 11.32 -11.19 8.49
C ALA A 59 10.34 -11.86 9.45
N ARG A 60 9.65 -12.90 8.98
CA ARG A 60 8.91 -13.79 9.86
C ARG A 60 9.93 -14.19 10.91
N ARG A 61 9.75 -13.79 12.17
CA ARG A 61 10.66 -14.20 13.25
C ARG A 61 10.77 -15.72 13.09
N LYS A 62 11.97 -16.21 12.78
CA LYS A 62 12.25 -17.63 12.84
C LYS A 62 11.89 -17.98 14.28
N GLY A 63 10.83 -18.76 14.47
CA GLY A 63 10.53 -19.26 15.80
C GLY A 63 11.69 -20.16 16.13
N ASP A 64 12.66 -19.68 16.90
CA ASP A 64 13.61 -20.53 17.58
C ASP A 64 12.82 -21.27 18.67
N SER A 65 12.03 -22.27 18.25
CA SER A 65 11.59 -23.33 19.15
C SER A 65 12.75 -24.31 19.31
N ALA A 66 13.81 -23.84 19.95
CA ALA A 66 14.71 -24.68 20.72
C ALA A 66 14.31 -24.47 22.17
N SER A 67 13.35 -25.26 22.65
CA SER A 67 13.17 -25.47 24.08
C SER A 67 13.79 -26.83 24.41
N PRO A 68 14.55 -26.92 25.52
CA PRO A 68 15.35 -28.09 25.91
C PRO A 68 14.52 -29.35 26.16
#